data_AF-A0AAV7YCH3-F1
#
_entry.id   AF-A0AAV7YCH3-F1
#
_cell.length_a   1.000
_cell.length_b   1.000
_cell.length_c   1.000
_cell.angle_alpha   90.00
_cell.angle_beta   90.00
_cell.angle_gamma   90.00
#
_symmetry.space_group_name_H-M   'P 1'
#
loop_
_entity.id
_entity.type
_entity.pdbx_description
1 polymer ?
#
loop_
_entity_poly.entity_id
_entity_poly.type
_entity_poly.pdbx_seq_one_letter_code
_entity_poly.pdbx_strand_id
1 'polypeptide(L)'
;MDIPNLALLFGPTLCSRRGIYSNDVTNMQKECRIVSTMFKYYDFIFRNKEQFEELFIAIALKAFTQKNNKENDQLYFNEGDIISVLNTDDQEFWFGMLISNVEGKNERTEPGFFPSNYVEKISEEELLEIFD
;
A
#
# COMPACT_ATOMS: atom_id res chain seq x y z
N MET A 1 44.57 -19.18 4.61
CA MET A 1 43.82 -18.20 3.78
C MET A 1 42.37 -18.60 3.92
N ASP A 2 41.75 -18.13 5.00
CA ASP A 2 40.37 -18.44 5.35
C ASP A 2 39.49 -17.30 4.85
N ILE A 3 38.50 -17.63 4.02
CA ILE A 3 37.45 -16.72 3.61
C ILE A 3 36.36 -16.83 4.69
N PRO A 4 36.09 -15.81 5.53
CA PRO A 4 35.00 -15.89 6.46
C PRO A 4 33.69 -15.54 5.76
N ASN A 5 32.69 -16.41 5.94
CA ASN A 5 31.26 -16.11 5.92
C ASN A 5 30.71 -15.30 4.72
N LEU A 6 30.51 -16.02 3.61
CA LEU A 6 29.53 -15.67 2.56
C LEU A 6 28.10 -16.15 2.89
N ALA A 7 27.75 -16.22 4.19
CA ALA A 7 26.41 -16.62 4.65
C ALA A 7 25.43 -15.43 4.79
N LEU A 8 25.64 -14.36 4.01
CA LEU A 8 24.75 -13.21 3.85
C LEU A 8 24.23 -13.12 2.40
N LEU A 9 23.98 -14.26 1.77
CA LEU A 9 23.31 -14.33 0.47
C LEU A 9 21.90 -14.92 0.65
N PHE A 10 20.98 -14.01 1.01
CA PHE A 10 19.55 -14.00 0.69
C PHE A 10 18.85 -15.35 0.42
N GLY A 11 18.13 -15.85 1.44
CA GLY A 11 17.11 -16.89 1.30
C GLY A 11 16.29 -17.05 2.59
N PRO A 12 14.96 -17.24 2.51
CA PRO A 12 14.07 -17.27 3.68
C PRO A 12 14.13 -18.64 4.35
N THR A 13 15.17 -18.90 5.13
CA THR A 13 15.26 -20.14 5.92
C THR A 13 15.99 -19.89 7.24
N LEU A 14 15.37 -19.13 8.13
CA LEU A 14 15.68 -19.20 9.57
C LEU A 14 14.40 -18.96 10.38
N CYS A 15 13.58 -19.99 10.50
CA CYS A 15 12.64 -20.14 11.61
C CYS A 15 12.81 -21.55 12.17
N SER A 16 13.75 -21.73 13.08
CA SER A 16 13.76 -22.90 13.97
C SER A 16 14.41 -22.56 15.30
N ARG A 17 13.55 -22.38 16.31
CA ARG A 17 13.62 -22.87 17.70
C ARG A 17 13.33 -21.79 18.74
N ARG A 18 12.28 -22.09 19.50
CA ARG A 18 11.86 -21.53 20.79
C ARG A 18 11.30 -20.10 20.77
N GLY A 19 9.99 -20.04 20.56
CA GLY A 19 9.09 -19.33 21.49
C GLY A 19 9.28 -17.82 21.63
N ILE A 20 9.77 -17.13 20.59
CA ILE A 20 9.74 -15.69 20.55
C ILE A 20 9.01 -15.24 19.27
N TYR A 21 8.09 -14.31 19.45
CA TYR A 21 7.56 -13.40 18.42
C TYR A 21 6.49 -13.92 17.44
N SER A 22 5.27 -14.18 17.90
CA SER A 22 4.13 -14.08 16.97
C SER A 22 3.94 -12.63 16.52
N ASN A 23 3.99 -11.69 17.48
CA ASN A 23 3.71 -10.29 17.24
C ASN A 23 4.82 -9.60 16.41
N ASP A 24 6.10 -9.84 16.72
CA ASP A 24 7.18 -9.18 15.97
C ASP A 24 7.33 -9.76 14.56
N VAL A 25 7.03 -11.05 14.35
CA VAL A 25 6.94 -11.63 13.00
C VAL A 25 5.78 -11.02 12.22
N THR A 26 4.60 -10.82 12.84
CA THR A 26 3.49 -10.14 12.17
C THR A 26 3.78 -8.65 11.90
N ASN A 27 4.49 -7.96 12.79
CA ASN A 27 4.87 -6.56 12.59
C ASN A 27 5.88 -6.43 11.45
N MET A 28 6.91 -7.29 11.41
CA MET A 28 7.88 -7.34 10.32
C MET A 28 7.21 -7.65 8.97
N GLN A 29 6.21 -8.56 8.95
CA GLN A 29 5.44 -8.84 7.73
C GLN A 29 4.60 -7.64 7.27
N LYS A 30 4.04 -6.85 8.18
CA LYS A 30 3.32 -5.60 7.87
C LYS A 30 4.27 -4.54 7.32
N GLU A 31 5.39 -4.28 8.00
CA GLU A 31 6.39 -3.31 7.55
C GLU A 31 6.93 -3.63 6.15
N CYS A 32 7.29 -4.89 5.87
CA CYS A 32 7.73 -5.30 4.53
C CYS A 32 6.67 -5.07 3.44
N ARG A 33 5.38 -5.19 3.77
CA ARG A 33 4.28 -4.94 2.84
C ARG A 33 4.09 -3.45 2.56
N ILE A 34 4.15 -2.61 3.60
CA ILE A 34 4.07 -1.15 3.45
C ILE A 34 5.22 -0.68 2.54
N VAL A 35 6.45 -1.09 2.85
CA VAL A 35 7.64 -0.75 2.06
C VAL A 35 7.49 -1.21 0.60
N SER A 36 7.02 -2.45 0.37
CA SER A 36 6.78 -2.93 -1.00
C SER A 36 5.73 -2.13 -1.75
N THR A 37 4.68 -1.69 -1.06
CA THR A 37 3.59 -0.88 -1.65
C THR A 37 4.10 0.51 -2.00
N MET A 38 4.84 1.16 -1.10
CA MET A 38 5.51 2.44 -1.32
C MET A 38 6.45 2.40 -2.52
N PHE A 39 7.27 1.34 -2.64
CA PHE A 39 8.16 1.19 -3.79
C PHE A 39 7.41 1.10 -5.12
N LYS A 40 6.32 0.34 -5.16
CA LYS A 40 5.47 0.23 -6.36
C LYS A 40 4.80 1.58 -6.69
N TYR A 41 4.31 2.28 -5.67
CA TYR A 41 3.74 3.61 -5.80
C TYR A 41 4.74 4.59 -6.43
N TYR A 42 5.93 4.73 -5.84
CA TYR A 42 6.94 5.63 -6.38
C TYR A 42 7.44 5.23 -7.77
N ASP A 43 7.60 3.94 -8.05
CA ASP A 43 7.98 3.47 -9.39
C ASP A 43 6.90 3.85 -10.43
N PHE A 44 5.62 3.69 -10.09
CA PHE A 44 4.52 4.08 -10.96
C PHE A 44 4.50 5.59 -11.22
N ILE A 45 4.53 6.41 -10.17
CA ILE A 45 4.50 7.87 -10.29
C ILE A 45 5.72 8.37 -11.06
N PHE A 46 6.91 7.84 -10.77
CA PHE A 46 8.12 8.23 -11.48
C PHE A 46 8.04 7.92 -12.99
N ARG A 47 7.49 6.76 -13.37
CA ARG A 47 7.31 6.37 -14.77
C ARG A 47 6.26 7.21 -15.49
N ASN A 48 5.25 7.72 -14.78
CA ASN A 48 4.10 8.43 -15.37
C ASN A 48 4.01 9.91 -14.94
N LYS A 49 5.12 10.51 -14.52
CA LYS A 49 5.20 11.89 -13.98
C LYS A 49 4.68 12.99 -14.90
N GLU A 50 4.60 12.74 -16.22
CA GLU A 50 4.06 13.70 -17.19
C GLU A 50 2.53 13.66 -17.27
N GLN A 51 1.92 12.57 -16.78
CA GLN A 51 0.49 12.31 -16.84
C GLN A 51 -0.19 12.47 -15.48
N PHE A 52 0.49 12.11 -14.39
CA PHE A 52 -0.08 12.11 -13.06
C PHE A 52 0.77 12.93 -12.09
N GLU A 53 0.10 13.84 -11.38
CA GLU A 53 0.61 14.51 -10.20
C GLU A 53 -0.24 14.09 -9.00
N GLU A 54 0.40 13.89 -7.84
CA GLU A 54 -0.33 13.64 -6.60
C GLU A 54 -1.10 14.91 -6.21
N LEU A 55 -2.42 14.81 -6.08
CA LEU A 55 -3.27 15.92 -5.67
C LEU A 55 -3.32 16.03 -4.15
N PHE A 56 -3.61 14.91 -3.48
CA PHE A 56 -3.63 14.79 -2.04
C PHE A 56 -3.70 13.31 -1.63
N ILE A 57 -3.44 13.06 -0.35
CA ILE A 57 -3.57 11.75 0.25
C ILE A 57 -4.91 11.64 0.97
N ALA A 58 -5.52 10.47 0.90
CA ALA A 58 -6.79 10.18 1.54
C ALA A 58 -6.76 8.84 2.31
N ILE A 59 -7.55 8.75 3.37
CA ILE A 59 -7.82 7.51 4.09
C ILE A 59 -9.15 6.93 3.64
N ALA A 60 -9.20 5.61 3.48
CA ALA A 60 -10.44 4.90 3.19
C ALA A 60 -11.34 4.80 4.42
N LEU A 61 -12.52 5.40 4.38
CA LEU A 61 -13.54 5.29 5.43
C LEU A 61 -14.39 4.02 5.32
N LYS A 62 -14.42 3.40 4.13
CA LYS A 62 -15.22 2.19 3.85
C LYS A 62 -14.45 1.28 2.90
N ALA A 63 -14.57 -0.02 3.09
CA ALA A 63 -13.99 -0.98 2.15
C ALA A 63 -14.73 -0.95 0.79
N PHE A 64 -13.96 -0.79 -0.29
CA PHE A 64 -14.45 -0.95 -1.66
C PHE A 64 -13.94 -2.29 -2.21
N THR A 65 -14.81 -3.29 -2.21
CA THR A 65 -14.46 -4.66 -2.57
C THR A 65 -15.17 -5.11 -3.83
N GLN A 66 -14.51 -6.02 -4.54
CA GLN A 66 -15.03 -6.62 -5.75
C GLN A 66 -16.31 -7.44 -5.47
N LYS A 67 -17.40 -7.12 -6.19
CA LYS A 67 -18.57 -8.00 -6.31
C LYS A 67 -18.70 -8.54 -7.74
N ASN A 68 -18.37 -9.84 -7.90
CA ASN A 68 -18.68 -10.71 -9.03
C ASN A 68 -18.12 -10.39 -10.44
N ASN A 69 -17.65 -9.17 -10.76
CA ASN A 69 -16.99 -8.84 -12.03
C ASN A 69 -15.70 -8.04 -11.81
N LYS A 70 -14.58 -8.48 -12.41
CA LYS A 70 -13.29 -7.74 -12.41
C LYS A 70 -13.38 -6.68 -13.48
N GLU A 71 -13.87 -5.50 -13.11
CA GLU A 71 -13.51 -4.31 -13.85
C GLU A 71 -12.04 -4.01 -13.54
N ASN A 72 -11.20 -4.10 -14.57
CA ASN A 72 -9.75 -4.00 -14.43
C ASN A 72 -9.29 -2.59 -14.04
N ASP A 73 -10.15 -1.60 -14.23
CA ASP A 73 -9.83 -0.19 -14.02
C ASP A 73 -10.26 0.29 -12.62
N GLN A 74 -10.82 -0.59 -11.78
CA GLN A 74 -11.24 -0.24 -10.41
C GLN A 74 -10.14 -0.51 -9.38
N LEU A 75 -9.93 0.46 -8.48
CA LEU A 75 -9.03 0.33 -7.34
C LEU A 75 -9.79 -0.21 -6.12
N TYR A 76 -9.51 -1.45 -5.71
CA TYR A 76 -10.10 -2.04 -4.51
C TYR A 76 -9.21 -1.83 -3.29
N PHE A 77 -9.84 -1.49 -2.15
CA PHE A 77 -9.15 -1.21 -0.89
C PHE A 77 -10.02 -1.57 0.33
N ASN A 78 -9.38 -1.67 1.49
CA ASN A 78 -10.06 -1.87 2.77
C ASN A 78 -10.22 -0.55 3.52
N GLU A 79 -11.10 -0.53 4.51
CA GLU A 79 -11.19 0.57 5.46
C GLU A 79 -9.85 0.77 6.18
N GLY A 80 -9.41 2.03 6.29
CA GLY A 80 -8.12 2.42 6.85
C GLY A 80 -6.93 2.39 5.87
N ASP A 81 -7.09 1.86 4.66
CA ASP A 81 -6.03 1.92 3.65
C ASP A 81 -5.77 3.37 3.21
N ILE A 82 -4.51 3.68 2.89
CA ILE A 82 -4.07 5.03 2.48
C ILE A 82 -3.90 5.07 0.96
N ILE A 83 -4.49 6.09 0.33
CA ILE A 83 -4.62 6.22 -1.12
C ILE A 83 -4.06 7.59 -1.56
N SER A 84 -3.21 7.57 -2.57
CA SER A 84 -2.81 8.76 -3.32
C SER A 84 -3.89 9.06 -4.35
N VAL A 85 -4.52 10.23 -4.26
CA VAL A 85 -5.51 10.69 -5.24
C VAL A 85 -4.79 11.42 -6.36
N LEU A 86 -4.97 10.93 -7.60
CA LEU A 86 -4.26 11.40 -8.79
C LEU A 86 -5.16 12.20 -9.74
N ASN A 87 -6.47 11.98 -9.72
CA ASN A 87 -7.43 12.73 -10.53
C ASN A 87 -8.81 12.79 -9.85
N THR A 88 -9.42 13.97 -9.87
CA THR A 88 -10.75 14.27 -9.31
C THR A 88 -11.67 14.99 -10.31
N ASP A 89 -11.47 14.78 -11.61
CA ASP A 89 -12.24 15.44 -12.69
C ASP A 89 -13.72 15.03 -12.66
N ASP A 90 -14.00 13.80 -12.21
CA ASP A 90 -15.35 13.29 -11.98
C ASP A 90 -15.75 13.49 -10.50
N GLN A 91 -17.02 13.82 -10.26
CA GLN A 91 -17.54 14.10 -8.92
C GLN A 91 -17.79 12.84 -8.09
N GLU A 92 -18.16 11.73 -8.76
CA GLU A 92 -18.54 10.47 -8.13
C GLU A 92 -17.37 9.50 -8.04
N PHE A 93 -16.51 9.46 -9.07
CA PHE A 93 -15.41 8.51 -9.15
C PHE A 93 -14.05 9.19 -9.32
N TRP A 94 -13.16 9.01 -8.36
CA TRP A 94 -11.79 9.51 -8.43
C TRP A 94 -10.83 8.42 -8.88
N PHE A 95 -9.71 8.84 -9.44
CA PHE A 95 -8.62 7.94 -9.83
C PHE A 95 -7.46 8.08 -8.85
N GLY A 96 -6.88 6.97 -8.43
CA GLY A 96 -5.77 6.99 -7.50
C GLY A 96 -5.08 5.65 -7.37
N MET A 97 -4.16 5.57 -6.40
CA MET A 97 -3.29 4.42 -6.20
C MET A 97 -3.06 4.17 -4.72
N LEU A 98 -3.00 2.90 -4.31
CA LEU A 98 -2.70 2.53 -2.92
C LEU A 98 -1.25 2.89 -2.54
N ILE A 99 -1.10 3.61 -1.43
CA ILE A 99 0.17 3.95 -0.79
C ILE A 99 0.49 2.92 0.30
N SER A 100 -0.51 2.54 1.09
CA SER A 100 -0.36 1.60 2.20
C SER A 100 -1.52 0.62 2.24
N ASN A 101 -1.22 -0.65 2.54
CA ASN A 101 -2.22 -1.68 2.82
C ASN A 101 -2.11 -2.13 4.28
N VAL A 102 -2.97 -1.59 5.14
CA VAL A 102 -2.88 -1.78 6.60
C VAL A 102 -3.20 -3.23 6.99
N GLU A 103 -4.16 -3.85 6.30
CA GLU A 103 -4.56 -5.24 6.57
C GLU A 103 -3.89 -6.28 5.66
N GLY A 104 -3.13 -5.84 4.66
CA GLY A 104 -2.41 -6.70 3.71
C GLY A 104 -3.28 -7.69 2.94
N LYS A 105 -4.55 -7.36 2.70
CA LYS A 105 -5.52 -8.22 2.00
C LYS A 105 -5.60 -7.95 0.51
N ASN A 106 -5.20 -6.76 0.05
CA ASN A 106 -5.21 -6.39 -1.36
C ASN A 106 -3.78 -6.33 -1.90
N GLU A 107 -3.44 -7.26 -2.80
CA GLU A 107 -2.11 -7.33 -3.44
C GLU A 107 -2.02 -6.47 -4.71
N ARG A 108 -3.15 -5.91 -5.17
CA ARG A 108 -3.17 -4.99 -6.30
C ARG A 108 -2.79 -3.59 -5.85
N THR A 109 -1.62 -3.16 -6.30
CA THR A 109 -1.12 -1.79 -6.14
C THR A 109 -1.28 -0.99 -7.44
N GLU A 110 -1.97 -1.53 -8.44
CA GLU A 110 -2.24 -0.82 -9.70
C GLU A 110 -3.20 0.35 -9.43
N PRO A 111 -3.04 1.49 -10.12
CA PRO A 111 -3.97 2.60 -9.99
C PRO A 111 -5.33 2.25 -10.58
N GLY A 112 -6.38 2.90 -10.12
CA GLY A 112 -7.74 2.66 -10.58
C GLY A 112 -8.75 3.66 -10.05
N PHE A 113 -9.98 3.54 -10.55
CA PHE A 113 -11.13 4.33 -10.14
C PHE A 113 -11.76 3.80 -8.86
N PHE A 114 -12.25 4.72 -8.03
CA PHE A 114 -13.00 4.42 -6.82
C PHE A 114 -13.99 5.53 -6.47
N PRO A 115 -15.05 5.24 -5.69
CA PRO A 115 -16.02 6.25 -5.30
C PRO A 115 -15.41 7.32 -4.38
N SER A 116 -15.59 8.59 -4.71
CA SER A 116 -15.06 9.73 -3.93
C SER A 116 -15.58 9.75 -2.49
N ASN A 117 -16.80 9.28 -2.25
CA ASN A 117 -17.45 9.25 -0.93
C ASN A 117 -17.01 8.08 -0.02
N TYR A 118 -16.02 7.29 -0.44
CA TYR A 118 -15.46 6.20 0.36
C TYR A 118 -14.16 6.60 1.04
N VAL A 119 -13.64 7.78 0.74
CA VAL A 119 -12.38 8.29 1.25
C VAL A 119 -12.56 9.66 1.88
N GLU A 120 -11.62 10.03 2.75
CA GLU A 120 -11.52 11.36 3.33
C GLU A 120 -10.08 11.86 3.18
N LYS A 121 -9.93 13.13 2.80
CA LYS A 121 -8.61 13.75 2.70
C LYS A 121 -8.01 13.84 4.09
N ILE A 122 -6.76 13.40 4.22
CA ILE A 122 -6.00 13.49 5.47
C ILE A 122 -4.94 14.57 5.37
N SER A 123 -4.67 15.20 6.52
CA SER A 123 -3.60 16.15 6.71
C SER A 123 -2.24 15.44 6.84
N GLU A 124 -1.16 16.20 6.68
CA GLU A 124 0.20 15.68 6.94
C GLU A 124 0.39 15.30 8.41
N GLU A 125 -0.26 16.01 9.34
CA GLU A 125 -0.20 15.68 10.77
C GLU A 125 -0.84 14.31 11.05
N GLU A 126 -2.05 14.06 10.54
CA GLU A 126 -2.76 12.78 10.70
C GLU A 126 -2.01 11.63 10.03
N LEU A 127 -1.33 11.89 8.91
CA LEU A 127 -0.49 10.90 8.24
C LEU A 127 0.68 10.45 9.11
N LEU A 128 1.36 11.39 9.76
CA LEU A 128 2.48 11.08 10.64
C LEU A 128 2.01 10.23 11.83
N GLU A 129 0.86 10.54 12.42
CA GLU A 129 0.27 9.74 13.50
C GLU A 129 -0.07 8.31 13.10
N ILE A 130 -0.35 8.05 11.81
CA ILE A 130 -0.64 6.70 11.29
C ILE A 130 0.63 5.87 11.10
N PHE A 131 1.78 6.52 10.86
CA PHE A 131 3.05 5.85 10.58
C PHE A 131 4.04 5.84 11.76
N ASP A 132 3.77 6.58 12.85
CA ASP A 132 4.50 6.53 14.12
C ASP A 132 4.14 5.31 14.99
#